data_AF-A0A246NDV1-F1
#
_entry.id   AF-A0A246NDV1-F1
#
_cell.length_a   1.000
_cell.length_b   1.000
_cell.length_c   1.000
_cell.angle_alpha   90.00
_cell.angle_beta   90.00
_cell.angle_gamma   90.00
#
_symmetry.space_group_name_H-M   'P 1'
#
loop_
_entity.id
_entity.type
_entity.pdbx_description
1 polymer ?
#
loop_
_entity_poly.entity_id
_entity_poly.type
_entity_poly.pdbx_seq_one_letter_code
_entity_poly.pdbx_strand_id
1 'polypeptide(L)'
;MKIRHAGALWLSLPALVLLAVPFITLTGVTHWQHLRLAWGDGAAITTSLSLGAIALVLIFLTGLPLAWWLSQARGKIRWLVETLVMIPLLTPPLAMGILLVSAYGPYSLPGQLLSKLGWTLVNNPAAFILAQWYGALPYFVTSARSAFIAVPQEILEAGRTLGAAPWPRFWRLALPLAAPGLASATALAWVRAMGEFGIVMIFAWFPHGMPAQLYNNLQNDGVDAVYVLLWLLLLFTLPVPLLCALASRRALSGNTVRHH
;
A
#
# COMPACT_ATOMS: atom_id res chain seq x y z
N MET A 1 31.20 -9.26 -24.36
CA MET A 1 30.06 -10.12 -24.77
C MET A 1 28.77 -9.28 -24.68
N LYS A 2 28.44 -8.53 -25.75
CA LYS A 2 27.23 -7.68 -25.82
C LYS A 2 26.04 -8.57 -26.14
N ILE A 3 25.26 -8.92 -25.12
CA ILE A 3 24.06 -9.76 -25.28
C ILE A 3 23.03 -8.96 -26.09
N ARG A 4 22.40 -9.65 -27.05
CA ARG A 4 21.36 -9.16 -27.96
C ARG A 4 20.11 -8.65 -27.21
N HIS A 5 20.13 -7.43 -26.67
CA HIS A 5 18.96 -6.81 -26.04
C HIS A 5 17.80 -6.58 -27.03
N ALA A 6 18.09 -6.45 -28.34
CA ALA A 6 17.08 -6.20 -29.37
C ALA A 6 16.08 -7.36 -29.56
N GLY A 7 16.52 -8.62 -29.41
CA GLY A 7 15.62 -9.78 -29.54
C GLY A 7 14.70 -9.96 -28.32
N ALA A 8 15.16 -9.57 -27.14
CA ALA A 8 14.36 -9.63 -25.90
C ALA A 8 13.26 -8.55 -25.87
N LEU A 9 13.51 -7.38 -26.47
CA LEU A 9 12.52 -6.31 -26.55
C LEU A 9 11.30 -6.73 -27.38
N TRP A 10 11.50 -7.39 -28.52
CA TRP A 10 10.41 -7.88 -29.36
C TRP A 10 9.49 -8.87 -28.65
N LEU A 11 10.05 -9.72 -27.78
CA LEU A 11 9.26 -10.65 -26.95
C LEU A 11 8.45 -9.92 -25.86
N SER A 12 8.90 -8.75 -25.39
CA SER A 12 8.18 -7.94 -24.40
C SER A 12 7.15 -6.98 -24.99
N LEU A 13 7.20 -6.72 -26.30
CA LEU A 13 6.31 -5.75 -26.97
C LEU A 13 4.82 -6.03 -26.73
N PRO A 14 4.29 -7.27 -26.86
CA PRO A 14 2.87 -7.51 -26.63
C PRO A 14 2.43 -7.13 -25.21
N ALA A 15 3.26 -7.42 -24.21
CA ALA A 15 2.99 -7.07 -22.82
C ALA A 15 3.03 -5.56 -22.60
N LEU A 16 4.02 -4.86 -23.17
CA LEU A 16 4.12 -3.40 -23.07
C LEU A 16 2.95 -2.69 -23.74
N VAL A 17 2.53 -3.15 -24.92
CA VAL A 17 1.36 -2.63 -25.63
C VAL A 17 0.10 -2.85 -24.79
N LEU A 18 -0.14 -4.06 -24.29
CA LEU A 18 -1.30 -4.36 -23.44
C LEU A 18 -1.38 -3.44 -22.21
N LEU A 19 -0.23 -3.17 -21.56
CA LEU A 19 -0.18 -2.29 -20.40
C LEU A 19 -0.35 -0.81 -20.76
N ALA A 20 0.14 -0.37 -21.91
CA ALA A 20 0.10 1.03 -22.33
C ALA A 20 -1.24 1.45 -22.93
N VAL A 21 -1.92 0.54 -23.64
CA VAL A 21 -3.16 0.85 -24.38
C VAL A 21 -4.21 1.53 -23.51
N PRO A 22 -4.59 1.05 -22.30
CA PRO A 22 -5.62 1.70 -21.48
C PRO A 22 -5.31 3.16 -21.14
N PHE A 23 -4.05 3.48 -20.87
CA PHE A 23 -3.62 4.84 -20.54
C PHE A 23 -3.58 5.74 -21.77
N ILE A 24 -3.15 5.20 -22.93
CA ILE A 24 -3.18 5.92 -24.21
C ILE A 24 -4.63 6.17 -24.64
N THR A 25 -5.53 5.19 -24.48
CA THR A 25 -6.94 5.39 -24.78
C THR A 25 -7.58 6.38 -23.82
N LEU A 26 -7.20 6.37 -22.53
CA LEU A 26 -7.69 7.32 -21.55
C LEU A 26 -7.39 8.77 -21.95
N THR A 27 -6.21 9.07 -22.49
CA THR A 27 -5.89 10.44 -22.96
C THR A 27 -6.72 10.85 -24.18
N GLY A 28 -7.07 9.90 -25.04
CA GLY A 28 -7.89 10.14 -26.23
C GLY A 28 -9.38 10.35 -25.93
N VAL A 29 -9.95 9.61 -24.97
CA VAL A 29 -11.37 9.72 -24.58
C VAL A 29 -11.63 10.87 -23.61
N THR A 30 -10.61 11.38 -22.93
CA THR A 30 -10.78 12.50 -22.00
C THR A 30 -11.06 13.80 -22.76
N HIS A 31 -12.22 14.40 -22.54
CA HIS A 31 -12.57 15.70 -23.09
C HIS A 31 -11.86 16.85 -22.32
N TRP A 32 -10.61 17.13 -22.70
CA TRP A 32 -9.73 18.11 -22.03
C TRP A 32 -10.30 19.54 -21.91
N GLN A 33 -11.27 19.91 -22.75
CA GLN A 33 -11.90 21.24 -22.76
C GLN A 33 -12.99 21.40 -21.69
N HIS A 34 -13.49 20.29 -21.12
CA HIS A 34 -14.59 20.28 -20.15
C HIS A 34 -14.25 19.53 -18.87
N LEU A 35 -13.01 19.70 -18.37
CA LEU A 35 -12.61 19.13 -17.09
C LEU A 35 -13.30 19.89 -15.95
N ARG A 36 -14.31 19.26 -15.36
CA ARG A 36 -14.99 19.75 -14.17
C ARG A 36 -15.06 18.64 -13.14
N LEU A 37 -14.80 18.99 -11.88
CA LEU A 37 -15.02 18.09 -10.75
C LEU A 37 -16.53 17.85 -10.61
N ALA A 38 -16.91 16.59 -10.46
CA ALA A 38 -18.26 16.24 -10.10
C ALA A 38 -18.51 16.58 -8.63
N TRP A 39 -19.80 16.60 -8.26
CA TRP A 39 -20.18 16.90 -6.89
C TRP A 39 -19.67 15.80 -5.94
N GLY A 40 -18.93 16.20 -4.90
CA GLY A 40 -18.33 15.28 -3.93
C GLY A 40 -16.88 14.89 -4.20
N ASP A 41 -16.34 15.11 -5.41
CA ASP A 41 -14.96 14.73 -5.76
C ASP A 41 -13.92 15.37 -4.85
N GLY A 42 -14.07 16.66 -4.54
CA GLY A 42 -13.16 17.37 -3.64
C GLY A 42 -13.12 16.77 -2.23
N ALA A 43 -14.28 16.38 -1.69
CA ALA A 43 -14.36 15.71 -0.39
C ALA A 43 -13.78 14.30 -0.44
N ALA A 44 -13.92 13.59 -1.56
CA ALA A 44 -13.36 12.26 -1.73
C ALA A 44 -11.82 12.29 -1.82
N ILE A 45 -11.26 13.30 -2.50
CA ILE A 45 -9.82 13.54 -2.58
C ILE A 45 -9.25 13.83 -1.19
N THR A 46 -9.86 14.77 -0.45
CA THR A 46 -9.40 15.10 0.90
C THR A 46 -9.51 13.91 1.84
N THR A 47 -10.60 13.14 1.77
CA THR A 47 -10.79 11.90 2.55
C THR A 47 -9.69 10.88 2.25
N SER A 48 -9.48 10.53 0.97
CA SER A 48 -8.47 9.56 0.57
C SER A 48 -7.06 9.99 0.99
N LEU A 49 -6.69 11.25 0.78
CA LEU A 49 -5.36 11.75 1.12
C LEU A 49 -5.14 11.84 2.63
N SER A 50 -6.07 12.43 3.38
CA SER A 50 -5.93 12.62 4.83
C SER A 50 -6.01 11.31 5.60
N LEU A 51 -7.09 10.55 5.41
CA LEU A 51 -7.29 9.28 6.12
C LEU A 51 -6.29 8.21 5.63
N GLY A 52 -5.95 8.22 4.34
CA GLY A 52 -4.93 7.33 3.81
C GLY A 52 -3.52 7.62 4.31
N ALA A 53 -3.17 8.90 4.56
CA ALA A 53 -1.91 9.23 5.22
C ALA A 53 -1.88 8.69 6.66
N ILE A 54 -2.98 8.82 7.40
CA ILE A 54 -3.11 8.26 8.75
C ILE A 54 -2.99 6.73 8.70
N ALA A 55 -3.70 6.07 7.79
CA ALA A 55 -3.62 4.62 7.60
C ALA A 55 -2.18 4.18 7.27
N LEU A 56 -1.46 4.91 6.42
CA LEU A 56 -0.07 4.63 6.09
C LEU A 56 0.83 4.72 7.33
N VAL A 57 0.67 5.75 8.16
CA VAL A 57 1.41 5.86 9.44
C VAL A 57 1.16 4.65 10.32
N LEU A 58 -0.10 4.22 10.48
CA LEU A 58 -0.44 3.02 11.25
C LEU A 58 0.18 1.74 10.66
N ILE A 59 0.18 1.62 9.33
CA ILE A 59 0.84 0.52 8.61
C ILE A 59 2.33 0.49 8.92
N PHE A 60 3.02 1.63 8.95
CA PHE A 60 4.43 1.69 9.32
C PHE A 60 4.64 1.33 10.79
N LEU A 61 3.88 1.94 11.70
CA LEU A 61 4.04 1.73 13.14
C LEU A 61 3.86 0.28 13.54
N THR A 62 2.94 -0.44 12.88
CA THR A 62 2.64 -1.84 13.19
C THR A 62 3.37 -2.83 12.30
N GLY A 63 3.53 -2.51 11.02
CA GLY A 63 4.14 -3.39 10.02
C GLY A 63 5.66 -3.41 10.08
N LEU A 64 6.32 -2.31 10.43
CA LEU A 64 7.79 -2.23 10.45
C LEU A 64 8.39 -3.12 11.57
N PRO A 65 7.89 -3.07 12.83
CA PRO A 65 8.35 -3.99 13.87
C PRO A 65 8.05 -5.45 13.52
N LEU A 66 6.88 -5.72 12.95
CA LEU A 66 6.46 -7.07 12.56
C LEU A 66 7.35 -7.64 11.45
N ALA A 67 7.62 -6.85 10.41
CA ALA A 67 8.50 -7.24 9.30
C ALA A 67 9.93 -7.50 9.77
N TRP A 68 10.45 -6.66 10.66
CA TRP A 68 11.77 -6.87 11.27
C TRP A 68 11.79 -8.15 12.11
N TRP A 69 10.81 -8.34 12.99
CA TRP A 69 10.73 -9.54 13.81
C TRP A 69 10.64 -10.80 12.94
N LEU A 70 9.80 -10.80 11.90
CA LEU A 70 9.65 -11.92 10.96
C LEU A 70 10.93 -12.21 10.15
N SER A 71 11.75 -11.19 9.87
CA SER A 71 13.02 -11.38 9.17
C SER A 71 14.04 -12.16 10.02
N GLN A 72 13.98 -12.00 11.35
CA GLN A 72 14.93 -12.61 12.29
C GLN A 72 14.40 -13.89 12.94
N ALA A 73 13.08 -14.04 13.07
CA ALA A 73 12.45 -15.15 13.75
C ALA A 73 12.69 -16.50 13.03
N ARG A 74 12.65 -17.59 13.79
CA ARG A 74 12.73 -18.98 13.29
C ARG A 74 11.71 -19.85 14.03
N GLY A 75 11.35 -21.00 13.46
CA GLY A 75 10.49 -22.00 14.10
C GLY A 75 8.98 -21.77 13.92
N LYS A 76 8.17 -22.48 14.72
CA LYS A 76 6.71 -22.61 14.54
C LYS A 76 5.96 -21.28 14.69
N ILE A 77 6.35 -20.42 15.63
CA ILE A 77 5.67 -19.14 15.89
C ILE A 77 5.80 -18.22 14.67
N ARG A 78 6.98 -18.17 14.04
CA ARG A 78 7.17 -17.44 12.79
C ARG A 78 6.21 -17.92 11.71
N TRP A 79 6.13 -19.23 11.49
CA TRP A 79 5.24 -19.80 10.47
C TRP A 79 3.77 -19.44 10.74
N LEU A 80 3.34 -19.48 12.00
CA LEU A 80 1.97 -19.09 12.38
C LEU A 80 1.70 -17.61 12.07
N VAL A 81 2.62 -16.71 12.43
CA VAL A 81 2.47 -15.27 12.17
C VAL A 81 2.54 -14.97 10.67
N GLU A 82 3.44 -15.62 9.92
CA GLU A 82 3.48 -15.50 8.45
C GLU A 82 2.15 -15.93 7.83
N THR A 83 1.56 -17.02 8.30
CA THR A 83 0.25 -17.50 7.85
C THR A 83 -0.85 -16.48 8.18
N LEU A 84 -0.84 -15.90 9.38
CA LEU A 84 -1.80 -14.86 9.77
C LEU A 84 -1.68 -13.58 8.92
N VAL A 85 -0.49 -13.23 8.44
CA VAL A 85 -0.30 -12.12 7.48
C VAL A 85 -0.79 -12.50 6.09
N MET A 86 -0.57 -13.76 5.66
CA MET A 86 -0.98 -14.25 4.35
C MET A 86 -2.49 -14.41 4.20
N ILE A 87 -3.21 -14.79 5.26
CA ILE A 87 -4.67 -14.99 5.18
C ILE A 87 -5.38 -13.73 4.67
N PRO A 88 -5.24 -12.54 5.29
CA PRO A 88 -5.85 -11.31 4.78
C PRO A 88 -5.35 -10.91 3.38
N LEU A 89 -4.08 -11.20 3.07
CA LEU A 89 -3.50 -10.91 1.75
C LEU A 89 -4.21 -11.68 0.63
N LEU A 90 -4.59 -12.93 0.89
CA LEU A 90 -5.24 -13.84 -0.05
C LEU A 90 -6.77 -13.69 -0.05
N THR A 91 -7.35 -13.06 0.97
CA THR A 91 -8.79 -12.83 1.05
C THR A 91 -9.25 -11.79 0.01
N PRO A 92 -10.26 -12.10 -0.81
CA PRO A 92 -10.87 -11.12 -1.71
C PRO A 92 -11.33 -9.86 -0.93
N PRO A 93 -11.06 -8.64 -1.41
CA PRO A 93 -11.33 -7.41 -0.65
C PRO A 93 -12.79 -7.25 -0.18
N LEU A 94 -13.76 -7.60 -1.02
CA LEU A 94 -15.18 -7.59 -0.64
C LEU A 94 -15.48 -8.54 0.52
N ALA A 95 -14.94 -9.76 0.47
CA ALA A 95 -15.09 -10.74 1.54
C ALA A 95 -14.43 -10.24 2.83
N MET A 96 -13.27 -9.59 2.72
CA MET A 96 -12.60 -8.96 3.87
C MET A 96 -13.46 -7.85 4.49
N GLY A 97 -14.14 -7.04 3.68
CA GLY A 97 -15.12 -6.06 4.16
C GLY A 97 -16.24 -6.70 5.01
N ILE A 98 -16.81 -7.82 4.54
CA ILE A 98 -17.82 -8.58 5.29
C ILE A 98 -17.25 -9.11 6.61
N LEU A 99 -16.03 -9.63 6.61
CA LEU A 99 -15.35 -10.11 7.82
C LEU A 99 -15.14 -8.97 8.82
N LEU A 100 -14.76 -7.77 8.37
CA LEU A 100 -14.62 -6.61 9.24
C LEU A 100 -15.96 -6.14 9.81
N VAL A 101 -17.04 -6.12 9.01
CA VAL A 101 -18.39 -5.83 9.53
C VAL A 101 -18.80 -6.89 10.57
N SER A 102 -18.48 -8.16 10.33
CA SER A 102 -18.80 -9.24 11.27
C SER A 102 -17.98 -9.14 12.57
N ALA A 103 -16.75 -8.63 12.51
CA ALA A 103 -15.86 -8.48 13.65
C ALA A 103 -16.08 -7.17 14.45
N TYR A 104 -16.43 -6.08 13.77
CA TYR A 104 -16.49 -4.73 14.34
C TYR A 104 -17.84 -4.04 14.18
N GLY A 105 -18.82 -4.69 13.56
CA GLY A 105 -20.18 -4.18 13.41
C GLY A 105 -20.94 -4.11 14.73
N PRO A 106 -22.07 -3.38 14.76
CA PRO A 106 -22.81 -3.08 16.00
C PRO A 106 -23.29 -4.34 16.74
N TYR A 107 -23.51 -5.44 16.02
CA TYR A 107 -23.95 -6.72 16.59
C TYR A 107 -22.81 -7.64 17.02
N SER A 108 -21.56 -7.31 16.70
CA SER A 108 -20.38 -8.10 17.08
C SER A 108 -20.00 -7.87 18.54
N LEU A 109 -19.36 -8.86 19.19
CA LEU A 109 -18.88 -8.68 20.57
C LEU A 109 -17.92 -7.48 20.71
N PRO A 110 -16.90 -7.30 19.84
CA PRO A 110 -16.05 -6.11 19.90
C PRO A 110 -16.81 -4.82 19.63
N GLY A 111 -17.72 -4.80 18.65
CA GLY A 111 -18.52 -3.61 18.33
C GLY A 111 -19.47 -3.19 19.46
N GLN A 112 -20.05 -4.16 20.18
CA GLN A 112 -20.87 -3.87 21.37
C GLN A 112 -20.03 -3.28 22.51
N LEU A 113 -18.80 -3.77 22.73
CA LEU A 113 -17.88 -3.21 23.72
C LEU A 113 -17.47 -1.78 23.36
N LEU A 114 -17.15 -1.52 22.09
CA LEU A 114 -16.89 -0.17 21.58
C LEU A 114 -18.10 0.75 21.76
N SER A 115 -19.30 0.25 21.48
CA SER A 115 -20.54 1.02 21.62
C SER A 115 -20.81 1.43 23.07
N LYS A 116 -20.45 0.60 24.06
CA LYS A 116 -20.53 0.97 25.49
C LYS A 116 -19.61 2.13 25.86
N LEU A 117 -18.51 2.32 25.12
CA LEU A 117 -17.61 3.45 25.27
C LEU A 117 -18.05 4.68 24.45
N GLY A 118 -19.13 4.56 23.66
CA GLY A 118 -19.66 5.60 22.78
C GLY A 118 -19.02 5.61 21.38
N TRP A 119 -18.28 4.57 21.00
CA TRP A 119 -17.56 4.50 19.73
C TRP A 119 -18.23 3.51 18.78
N THR A 120 -18.26 3.85 17.49
CA THR A 120 -18.63 2.92 16.42
C THR A 120 -17.45 2.76 15.47
N LEU A 121 -17.38 1.63 14.78
CA LEU A 121 -16.28 1.35 13.83
C LEU A 121 -16.83 0.89 12.48
N VAL A 122 -17.99 1.40 12.09
CA VAL A 122 -18.62 1.13 10.80
C VAL A 122 -19.09 2.46 10.22
N ASN A 123 -18.88 2.64 8.91
CA ASN A 123 -19.38 3.79 8.16
C ASN A 123 -18.97 5.16 8.77
N ASN A 124 -17.71 5.26 9.18
CA ASN A 124 -17.11 6.48 9.72
C ASN A 124 -15.61 6.58 9.36
N PRO A 125 -14.93 7.71 9.64
CA PRO A 125 -13.52 7.89 9.29
C PRO A 125 -12.57 6.84 9.90
N ALA A 126 -12.83 6.37 11.12
CA ALA A 126 -12.00 5.36 11.76
C ALA A 126 -12.15 3.98 11.07
N ALA A 127 -13.37 3.63 10.66
CA ALA A 127 -13.64 2.43 9.86
C ALA A 127 -12.92 2.49 8.51
N PHE A 128 -12.89 3.66 7.87
CA PHE A 128 -12.20 3.88 6.61
C PHE A 128 -10.68 3.68 6.75
N ILE A 129 -10.07 4.27 7.79
CA ILE A 129 -8.65 4.07 8.12
C ILE A 129 -8.38 2.57 8.34
N LEU A 130 -9.24 1.89 9.10
CA LEU A 130 -9.07 0.47 9.40
C LEU A 130 -9.18 -0.39 8.13
N ALA A 131 -10.11 -0.08 7.23
CA ALA A 131 -10.24 -0.75 5.94
C ALA A 131 -8.95 -0.65 5.11
N GLN A 132 -8.38 0.55 5.00
CA GLN A 132 -7.12 0.77 4.30
C GLN A 132 -5.96 0.07 4.99
N TRP A 133 -5.94 0.08 6.32
CA TRP A 133 -4.91 -0.58 7.11
C TRP A 133 -4.92 -2.10 6.85
N TYR A 134 -6.09 -2.76 6.92
CA TYR A 134 -6.21 -4.18 6.55
C TYR A 134 -5.87 -4.45 5.09
N GLY A 135 -6.30 -3.57 4.18
CA GLY A 135 -6.08 -3.73 2.74
C GLY A 135 -4.60 -3.64 2.33
N ALA A 136 -3.78 -2.87 3.05
CA ALA A 136 -2.40 -2.58 2.66
C ALA A 136 -1.32 -3.14 3.60
N LEU A 137 -1.62 -3.41 4.88
CA LEU A 137 -0.63 -3.92 5.85
C LEU A 137 0.06 -5.21 5.40
N PRO A 138 -0.63 -6.25 4.89
CA PRO A 138 0.02 -7.49 4.49
C PRO A 138 1.03 -7.29 3.35
N TYR A 139 0.69 -6.43 2.39
CA TYR A 139 1.59 -6.04 1.30
C TYR A 139 2.84 -5.32 1.83
N PHE A 140 2.65 -4.39 2.78
CA PHE A 140 3.78 -3.72 3.42
C PHE A 140 4.68 -4.70 4.16
N VAL A 141 4.12 -5.55 5.03
CA VAL A 141 4.89 -6.48 5.87
C VAL A 141 5.70 -7.46 5.02
N THR A 142 5.11 -8.01 3.97
CA THR A 142 5.80 -8.98 3.08
C THR A 142 6.94 -8.32 2.30
N SER A 143 6.72 -7.13 1.76
CA SER A 143 7.76 -6.37 1.06
C SER A 143 8.86 -5.86 2.00
N ALA A 144 8.49 -5.32 3.16
CA ALA A 144 9.44 -4.82 4.16
C ALA A 144 10.30 -5.94 4.75
N ARG A 145 9.71 -7.12 5.00
CA ARG A 145 10.47 -8.30 5.42
C ARG A 145 11.52 -8.69 4.40
N SER A 146 11.17 -8.65 3.11
CA SER A 146 12.12 -8.94 2.03
C SER A 146 13.27 -7.92 1.98
N ALA A 147 12.97 -6.64 2.26
CA ALA A 147 13.99 -5.60 2.40
C ALA A 147 14.94 -5.86 3.57
N PHE A 148 14.42 -6.29 4.72
CA PHE A 148 15.25 -6.64 5.88
C PHE A 148 16.10 -7.90 5.65
N ILE A 149 15.56 -8.92 4.97
CA ILE A 149 16.32 -10.13 4.61
C ILE A 149 17.49 -9.80 3.68
N ALA A 150 17.35 -8.79 2.81
CA ALA A 150 18.40 -8.35 1.91
C ALA A 150 19.56 -7.60 2.61
N VAL A 151 19.42 -7.24 3.89
CA VAL A 151 20.51 -6.62 4.66
C VAL A 151 21.59 -7.67 4.93
N PRO A 152 22.88 -7.39 4.63
CA PRO A 152 23.97 -8.34 4.87
C PRO A 152 24.01 -8.80 6.33
N GLN A 153 23.95 -10.11 6.55
CA GLN A 153 23.93 -10.69 7.89
C GLN A 153 25.24 -10.41 8.64
N GLU A 154 26.35 -10.32 7.92
CA GLU A 154 27.68 -10.05 8.45
C GLU A 154 27.73 -8.71 9.19
N ILE A 155 27.02 -7.69 8.68
CA ILE A 155 26.94 -6.37 9.32
C ILE A 155 26.13 -6.44 10.62
N LEU A 156 25.01 -7.18 10.60
CA LEU A 156 24.17 -7.36 11.79
C LEU A 156 24.86 -8.20 12.86
N GLU A 157 25.66 -9.19 12.46
CA GLU A 157 26.48 -10.02 13.34
C GLU A 157 27.67 -9.25 13.92
N ALA A 158 28.36 -8.42 13.12
CA ALA A 158 29.40 -7.51 13.60
C ALA A 158 28.84 -6.53 14.65
N GLY A 159 27.64 -5.98 14.43
CA GLY A 159 26.95 -5.18 15.44
C GLY A 159 26.69 -5.97 16.73
N ARG A 160 26.37 -7.27 16.63
CA ARG A 160 26.18 -8.15 17.80
C ARG A 160 27.46 -8.38 18.58
N THR A 161 28.57 -8.65 17.90
CA THR A 161 29.86 -8.91 18.56
C THR A 161 30.41 -7.66 19.25
N LEU A 162 30.11 -6.46 18.72
CA LEU A 162 30.41 -5.17 19.36
C LEU A 162 29.45 -4.80 20.49
N GLY A 163 28.56 -5.69 20.92
CA GLY A 163 27.66 -5.49 22.07
C GLY A 163 26.41 -4.67 21.76
N ALA A 164 26.08 -4.37 20.49
CA ALA A 164 24.87 -3.63 20.17
C ALA A 164 23.62 -4.47 20.50
N ALA A 165 22.79 -3.97 21.41
CA ALA A 165 21.50 -4.57 21.74
C ALA A 165 20.55 -4.61 20.51
N PRO A 166 19.50 -5.45 20.51
CA PRO A 166 18.61 -5.62 19.36
C PRO A 166 17.97 -4.32 18.86
N TRP A 167 17.61 -3.42 19.78
CA TRP A 167 16.94 -2.16 19.44
C TRP A 167 17.89 -1.13 18.79
N PRO A 168 19.08 -0.83 19.35
CA PRO A 168 20.10 -0.06 18.64
C PRO A 168 20.48 -0.66 17.29
N ARG A 169 20.58 -1.99 17.19
CA ARG A 169 20.90 -2.67 15.92
C ARG A 169 19.83 -2.43 14.86
N PHE A 170 18.57 -2.46 15.24
CA PHE A 170 17.46 -2.15 14.35
C PHE A 170 17.57 -0.72 13.81
N TRP A 171 17.63 0.29 14.67
CA TRP A 171 17.63 1.70 14.24
C TRP A 171 18.91 2.15 13.54
N ARG A 172 20.07 1.62 13.96
CA ARG A 172 21.37 2.10 13.45
C ARG A 172 21.91 1.30 12.28
N LEU A 173 21.53 0.03 12.14
CA LEU A 173 22.06 -0.86 11.10
C LEU A 173 20.96 -1.34 10.16
N ALA A 174 19.95 -2.05 10.68
CA ALA A 174 18.95 -2.69 9.83
C ALA A 174 18.09 -1.67 9.06
N LEU A 175 17.58 -0.64 9.75
CA LEU A 175 16.66 0.33 9.16
C LEU A 175 17.32 1.18 8.06
N PRO A 176 18.53 1.77 8.26
CA PRO A 176 19.19 2.54 7.21
C PRO A 176 19.61 1.69 6.00
N LEU A 177 20.09 0.46 6.24
CA LEU A 177 20.50 -0.45 5.15
C LEU A 177 19.29 -0.98 4.37
N ALA A 178 18.15 -1.21 5.02
CA ALA A 178 16.91 -1.62 4.37
C ALA A 178 16.14 -0.46 3.74
N ALA A 179 16.51 0.80 3.99
CA ALA A 179 15.76 1.98 3.57
C ALA A 179 15.36 2.00 2.08
N PRO A 180 16.22 1.62 1.11
CA PRO A 180 15.84 1.54 -0.30
C PRO A 180 14.72 0.52 -0.56
N GLY A 181 14.76 -0.62 0.10
CA GLY A 181 13.72 -1.65 -0.01
C GLY A 181 12.44 -1.27 0.73
N LEU A 182 12.57 -0.61 1.89
CA LEU A 182 11.44 -0.08 2.65
C LEU A 182 10.70 1.00 1.86
N ALA A 183 11.40 1.87 1.13
CA ALA A 183 10.76 2.83 0.23
C ALA A 183 9.86 2.13 -0.81
N SER A 184 10.31 1.00 -1.36
CA SER A 184 9.49 0.20 -2.29
C SER A 184 8.30 -0.46 -1.59
N ALA A 185 8.48 -0.94 -0.35
CA ALA A 185 7.38 -1.48 0.46
C ALA A 185 6.31 -0.42 0.76
N THR A 186 6.74 0.79 1.10
CA THR A 186 5.87 1.95 1.34
C THR A 186 5.10 2.35 0.10
N ALA A 187 5.77 2.43 -1.05
CA ALA A 187 5.14 2.71 -2.33
C ALA A 187 3.99 1.75 -2.63
N LEU A 188 4.25 0.45 -2.45
CA LEU A 188 3.25 -0.59 -2.67
C LEU A 188 2.07 -0.44 -1.69
N ALA A 189 2.35 -0.21 -0.41
CA ALA A 189 1.32 0.01 0.60
C ALA A 189 0.46 1.25 0.29
N TRP A 190 1.07 2.34 -0.16
CA TRP A 190 0.38 3.57 -0.54
C TRP A 190 -0.59 3.34 -1.70
N VAL A 191 -0.11 2.74 -2.80
CA VAL A 191 -0.96 2.42 -3.95
C VAL A 191 -2.12 1.53 -3.53
N ARG A 192 -1.83 0.53 -2.68
CA ARG A 192 -2.84 -0.41 -2.22
C ARG A 192 -3.89 0.25 -1.32
N ALA A 193 -3.51 1.19 -0.47
CA ALA A 193 -4.43 1.93 0.41
C ALA A 193 -5.29 2.95 -0.36
N MET A 194 -4.70 3.66 -1.32
CA MET A 194 -5.42 4.64 -2.16
C MET A 194 -6.42 3.97 -3.11
N GLY A 195 -6.06 2.79 -3.63
CA GLY A 195 -6.92 2.01 -4.51
C GLY A 195 -7.90 1.08 -3.78
N GLU A 196 -7.99 1.14 -2.44
CA GLU A 196 -8.91 0.29 -1.70
C GLU A 196 -10.36 0.71 -1.96
N PHE A 197 -11.14 -0.26 -2.42
CA PHE A 197 -12.54 -0.08 -2.77
C PHE A 197 -13.40 -1.19 -2.18
N GLY A 198 -12.97 -2.46 -2.31
CA GLY A 198 -13.78 -3.60 -1.91
C GLY A 198 -14.04 -3.66 -0.40
N ILE A 199 -13.02 -3.41 0.43
CA ILE A 199 -13.22 -3.38 1.88
C ILE A 199 -14.07 -2.17 2.27
N VAL A 200 -13.72 -1.00 1.74
CA VAL A 200 -14.38 0.29 2.02
C VAL A 200 -15.86 0.25 1.64
N MET A 201 -16.21 -0.34 0.50
CA MET A 201 -17.59 -0.44 0.02
C MET A 201 -18.52 -1.05 1.07
N ILE A 202 -18.07 -2.12 1.73
CA ILE A 202 -18.89 -2.88 2.67
C ILE A 202 -18.78 -2.32 4.09
N PHE A 203 -17.57 -1.92 4.51
CA PHE A 203 -17.29 -1.60 5.91
C PHE A 203 -17.37 -0.10 6.24
N ALA A 204 -17.05 0.77 5.28
CA ALA A 204 -16.85 2.20 5.50
C ALA A 204 -17.27 3.04 4.29
N TRP A 205 -18.51 2.87 3.81
CA TRP A 205 -19.01 3.54 2.61
C TRP A 205 -18.89 5.08 2.72
N PHE A 206 -19.20 5.63 3.89
CA PHE A 206 -18.96 7.03 4.27
C PHE A 206 -17.87 7.15 5.35
N PRO A 207 -17.01 8.18 5.28
CA PRO A 207 -16.87 9.13 4.16
C PRO A 207 -16.33 8.45 2.89
N HIS A 208 -16.72 8.95 1.70
CA HIS A 208 -16.25 8.39 0.43
C HIS A 208 -14.76 8.67 0.23
N GLY A 209 -14.00 7.64 -0.14
CA GLY A 209 -12.69 7.82 -0.78
C GLY A 209 -12.84 7.97 -2.29
N MET A 210 -11.76 8.36 -2.97
CA MET A 210 -11.71 8.53 -4.43
C MET A 210 -12.27 7.30 -5.20
N PRO A 211 -11.95 6.03 -4.89
CA PRO A 211 -12.52 4.89 -5.62
C PRO A 211 -14.04 4.73 -5.44
N ALA A 212 -14.54 4.99 -4.22
CA ALA A 212 -15.97 4.91 -3.93
C ALA A 212 -16.74 6.04 -4.63
N GLN A 213 -16.18 7.26 -4.62
CA GLN A 213 -16.75 8.39 -5.35
C GLN A 213 -16.70 8.18 -6.86
N LEU A 214 -15.63 7.59 -7.38
CA LEU A 214 -15.51 7.25 -8.79
C LEU A 214 -16.63 6.28 -9.22
N TYR A 215 -16.90 5.26 -8.42
CA TYR A 215 -18.03 4.36 -8.65
C TYR A 215 -19.37 5.09 -8.54
N ASN A 216 -19.54 5.98 -7.55
CA ASN A 216 -20.76 6.77 -7.40
C ASN A 216 -21.03 7.67 -8.63
N ASN A 217 -20.02 8.39 -9.11
CA ASN A 217 -20.15 9.23 -10.31
C ASN A 217 -20.48 8.39 -11.55
N LEU A 218 -19.83 7.22 -11.70
CA LEU A 218 -20.12 6.31 -12.81
C LEU A 218 -21.59 5.87 -12.82
N GLN A 219 -22.14 5.54 -11.65
CA GLN A 219 -23.51 5.04 -11.52
C GLN A 219 -24.57 6.13 -11.73
N ASN A 220 -24.28 7.36 -11.33
CA ASN A 220 -25.25 8.46 -11.36
C ASN A 220 -25.16 9.28 -12.65
N ASP A 221 -23.95 9.57 -13.12
CA ASP A 221 -23.67 10.55 -14.17
C ASP A 221 -23.00 9.95 -15.42
N GLY A 222 -22.62 8.67 -15.36
CA GLY A 222 -21.97 7.96 -16.46
C GLY A 222 -20.45 8.15 -16.54
N VAL A 223 -19.85 7.62 -17.60
CA VAL A 223 -18.39 7.52 -17.75
C VAL A 223 -17.70 8.88 -17.89
N ASP A 224 -18.37 9.88 -18.47
CA ASP A 224 -17.78 11.18 -18.75
C ASP A 224 -17.48 11.97 -17.46
N ALA A 225 -18.28 11.75 -16.40
CA ALA A 225 -18.09 12.38 -15.10
C ALA A 225 -16.92 11.79 -14.29
N VAL A 226 -16.35 10.66 -14.73
CA VAL A 226 -15.34 9.92 -13.99
C VAL A 226 -13.91 10.31 -14.36
N TYR A 227 -13.68 10.72 -15.61
CA TYR A 227 -12.32 10.87 -16.16
C TYR A 227 -11.45 11.85 -15.34
N VAL A 228 -12.01 12.97 -14.88
CA VAL A 228 -11.28 13.94 -14.05
C VAL A 228 -10.80 13.31 -12.75
N LEU A 229 -11.71 12.66 -12.02
CA LEU A 229 -11.38 12.00 -10.75
C LEU A 229 -10.41 10.84 -10.95
N LEU A 230 -10.53 10.09 -12.05
CA LEU A 230 -9.58 9.02 -12.40
C LEU A 230 -8.16 9.57 -12.63
N TRP A 231 -8.02 10.68 -13.37
CA TRP A 231 -6.73 11.34 -13.55
C TRP A 231 -6.15 11.84 -12.22
N LEU A 232 -6.98 12.41 -11.36
CA LEU A 232 -6.54 12.87 -10.03
C LEU A 232 -6.12 11.70 -9.14
N LEU A 233 -6.86 10.59 -9.15
CA LEU A 233 -6.48 9.37 -8.45
C LEU A 233 -5.11 8.89 -8.94
N LEU A 234 -4.87 8.82 -10.25
CA LEU A 234 -3.57 8.46 -10.82
C LEU A 234 -2.48 9.46 -10.42
N LEU A 235 -2.78 10.76 -10.48
CA LEU A 235 -1.86 11.82 -10.11
C LEU A 235 -1.43 11.76 -8.65
N PHE A 236 -2.32 11.37 -7.72
CA PHE A 236 -1.97 11.26 -6.30
C PHE A 236 -1.41 9.89 -5.90
N THR A 237 -1.68 8.84 -6.68
CA THR A 237 -1.21 7.48 -6.39
C THR A 237 0.18 7.20 -6.94
N LEU A 238 0.49 7.64 -8.16
CA LEU A 238 1.71 7.25 -8.88
C LEU A 238 3.01 7.96 -8.45
N PRO A 239 3.02 9.24 -8.03
CA PRO A 239 4.26 9.92 -7.69
C PRO A 239 5.01 9.28 -6.53
N VAL A 240 4.31 8.82 -5.48
CA VAL A 240 4.96 8.20 -4.31
C VAL A 240 5.76 6.94 -4.73
N PRO A 241 5.18 5.97 -5.45
CA PRO A 241 5.94 4.86 -6.04
C PRO A 241 7.09 5.25 -6.94
N LEU A 242 6.90 6.24 -7.81
CA LEU A 242 7.94 6.67 -8.74
C LEU A 242 9.12 7.30 -7.98
N LEU A 243 8.83 8.16 -7.00
CA LEU A 243 9.85 8.79 -6.14
C LEU A 243 10.59 7.73 -5.32
N CYS A 244 9.87 6.77 -4.73
CA CYS A 244 10.48 5.66 -4.01
C CYS A 244 11.37 4.82 -4.93
N ALA A 245 10.92 4.45 -6.13
CA ALA A 245 11.70 3.68 -7.09
C ALA A 245 12.97 4.42 -7.55
N LEU A 246 12.88 5.73 -7.79
CA LEU A 246 14.02 6.57 -8.15
C LEU A 246 15.02 6.67 -6.99
N ALA A 247 14.54 6.84 -5.76
CA ALA A 247 15.37 6.87 -4.57
C ALA A 247 16.10 5.53 -4.36
N SER A 248 15.40 4.40 -4.52
CA SER A 248 15.97 3.06 -4.41
C SER A 248 17.07 2.81 -5.45
N ARG A 249 16.88 3.25 -6.69
CA ARG A 249 17.90 3.15 -7.76
C ARG A 249 19.16 3.94 -7.43
N ARG A 250 19.01 5.18 -6.96
CA ARG A 250 20.15 6.03 -6.59
C ARG A 250 20.98 5.43 -5.45
N ALA A 251 20.33 4.84 -4.46
CA ALA A 251 21.00 4.18 -3.34
C ALA A 251 21.83 2.96 -3.80
N LEU A 252 21.30 2.16 -4.74
CA LEU A 252 22.02 1.01 -5.32
C LEU A 252 23.20 1.43 -6.19
N SER A 253 23.05 2.51 -6.99
CA SER A 253 24.16 3.03 -7.82
C SER A 253 25.25 3.74 -7.00
N GLY A 254 24.91 4.36 -5.87
CA GLY A 254 25.89 5.00 -4.99
C GLY A 254 26.86 4.00 -4.33
N ASN A 255 26.41 2.77 -4.11
CA ASN A 255 27.23 1.71 -3.51
C ASN A 255 28.24 1.08 -4.49
N THR A 256 28.02 1.16 -5.81
CA THR A 256 28.95 0.60 -6.81
C THR A 256 30.15 1.49 -7.08
N VAL A 257 30.10 2.79 -6.75
CA VAL A 257 31.22 3.72 -6.97
C VAL A 257 32.24 3.72 -5.81
N ARG A 258 31.89 3.19 -4.62
CA ARG A 258 32.78 3.17 -3.45
C ARG A 258 33.63 1.90 -3.29
N HIS A 259 33.50 0.93 -4.19
CA HIS A 259 34.23 -0.35 -4.13
C HIS A 259 35.24 -0.55 -5.26
N HIS A 260 35.67 0.53 -5.92
CA HIS A 260 36.78 0.53 -6.88
C HIS A 260 37.92 1.43 -6.39
#